data_AF-A0A949H1T0-F1
#
_entry.id   AF-A0A949H1T0-F1
#
_cell.length_a   1.000
_cell.length_b   1.000
_cell.length_c   1.000
_cell.angle_alpha   90.00
_cell.angle_beta   90.00
_cell.angle_gamma   90.00
#
_symmetry.space_group_name_H-M   'P 1'
#
loop_
_entity.id
_entity.type
_entity.pdbx_description
1 polymer ?
#
loop_
_entity_poly.entity_id
_entity_poly.type
_entity_poly.pdbx_seq_one_letter_code
_entity_poly.pdbx_strand_id
1 'polypeptide(L)' 'MAKIAGESGLSRETLYRTLSDDGNPRLATLLGVLRAMGLRLSMAAA' A
#
# COMPACT_ATOMS: atom_id res chain seq x y z
N MET A 1 10.80 2.37 -4.48
CA MET A 1 10.12 2.13 -3.18
C MET A 1 10.35 3.19 -2.11
N ALA A 2 11.53 3.83 -2.00
CA ALA A 2 11.75 4.89 -1.00
C ALA A 2 10.77 6.08 -1.08
N LYS A 3 10.45 6.53 -2.31
CA LYS A 3 9.45 7.58 -2.56
C LYS A 3 8.05 7.18 -2.07
N ILE A 4 7.59 5.98 -2.46
CA ILE A 4 6.30 5.43 -2.04
C ILE A 4 6.23 5.30 -0.51
N ALA A 5 7.30 4.85 0.14
CA ALA A 5 7.37 4.77 1.60
C ALA A 5 7.18 6.15 2.24
N GLY A 6 7.89 7.18 1.74
CA GLY A 6 7.73 8.55 2.19
C GLY A 6 6.33 9.12 1.96
N GLU A 7 5.77 8.94 0.76
CA GLU A 7 4.44 9.45 0.38
C GLU A 7 3.28 8.70 1.06
N SER A 8 3.47 7.42 1.40
CA SER A 8 2.49 6.62 2.17
C SER A 8 2.64 6.77 3.69
N GLY A 9 3.67 7.48 4.16
CA GLY A 9 3.96 7.64 5.59
C GLY A 9 4.44 6.35 6.26
N LEU A 10 4.90 5.37 5.49
CA LEU A 10 5.37 4.08 5.98
C LEU A 10 6.89 4.01 5.99
N SER A 11 7.44 3.25 6.94
CA SER A 11 8.84 2.82 6.81
C SER A 11 8.99 1.92 5.58
N ARG A 12 10.20 1.83 5.02
CA ARG A 12 10.49 0.91 3.91
C ARG A 12 10.19 -0.55 4.30
N GLU A 13 10.54 -0.95 5.52
CA GLU A 13 10.27 -2.30 6.03
C GLU A 13 8.76 -2.57 6.11
N THR A 14 8.00 -1.63 6.66
CA THR A 14 6.54 -1.76 6.75
C THR A 14 5.90 -1.82 5.38
N LEU A 15 6.38 -1.02 4.41
CA LEU A 15 5.92 -1.07 3.04
C LEU A 15 6.20 -2.45 2.40
N TYR A 16 7.41 -2.99 2.58
CA TYR A 16 7.75 -4.31 2.05
C TYR A 16 6.95 -5.44 2.69
N ARG A 17 6.74 -5.43 4.01
CA ARG A 17 5.88 -6.42 4.70
C ARG A 17 4.41 -6.27 4.31
N THR A 18 3.94 -5.05 4.07
CA THR A 18 2.56 -4.79 3.63
C THR A 18 2.29 -5.38 2.25
N LEU A 19 3.28 -5.35 1.35
CA LEU A 19 3.17 -5.82 -0.02
C LEU A 19 3.74 -7.23 -0.25
N SER A 20 4.20 -7.92 0.80
CA SER A 20 4.67 -9.30 0.73
C SER A 20 3.51 -10.29 0.74
N ASP A 21 3.79 -11.54 0.38
CA ASP A 21 2.83 -12.64 0.36
C ASP A 21 2.14 -12.87 1.72
N ASP A 22 2.89 -12.71 2.82
CA ASP A 22 2.38 -12.86 4.20
C ASP A 22 1.84 -11.53 4.79
N GLY A 23 1.70 -10.49 3.96
CA GLY A 23 1.26 -9.18 4.41
C GLY A 23 -0.20 -9.20 4.90
N ASN A 24 -0.45 -8.63 6.08
CA ASN A 24 -1.80 -8.43 6.61
C ASN A 24 -2.08 -6.95 6.93
N PRO A 25 -2.10 -6.06 5.93
CA PRO A 25 -2.35 -4.64 6.15
C PRO A 25 -3.82 -4.35 6.47
N ARG A 26 -4.04 -3.31 7.28
CA ARG A 26 -5.37 -2.70 7.36
C ARG A 26 -5.74 -2.09 6.02
N LEU A 27 -7.04 -2.06 5.70
CA LEU A 27 -7.53 -1.44 4.45
C LEU A 27 -7.02 0.00 4.26
N ALA A 28 -6.98 0.80 5.33
CA ALA A 28 -6.46 2.17 5.28
C ALA A 28 -4.99 2.23 4.83
N THR A 29 -4.16 1.28 5.30
CA THR A 29 -2.75 1.16 4.92
C THR A 29 -2.63 0.83 3.44
N LEU A 30 -3.38 -0.18 2.96
CA LEU A 30 -3.40 -0.57 1.55
C LEU A 30 -3.81 0.60 0.65
N LEU A 31 -4.88 1.31 1.01
CA LEU A 31 -5.35 2.47 0.26
C LEU A 31 -4.33 3.61 0.24
N GLY A 32 -3.61 3.84 1.34
CA GLY A 32 -2.52 4.83 1.40
C GLY A 32 -1.38 4.49 0.43
N VAL A 33 -0.97 3.22 0.40
CA VAL A 33 0.06 2.72 -0.53
C VAL A 33 -0.39 2.86 -1.98
N LEU A 34 -1.61 2.42 -2.32
CA LEU A 34 -2.17 2.57 -3.67
C LEU A 34 -2.18 4.02 -4.12
N ARG A 35 -2.58 4.95 -3.23
CA ARG A 35 -2.63 6.39 -3.53
C ARG A 35 -1.24 6.98 -3.77
N ALA A 36 -0.25 6.61 -2.95
CA ALA A 36 1.16 7.00 -3.16
C ALA A 36 1.73 6.47 -4.49
N MET A 37 1.19 5.35 -4.98
CA MET A 37 1.51 4.80 -6.31
C MET A 37 0.72 5.44 -7.45
N GLY A 38 -0.20 6.38 -7.16
CA GLY A 38 -1.10 6.98 -8.16
C GLY A 38 -2.21 6.04 -8.63
N LEU A 39 -2.52 5.00 -7.86
CA LEU A 39 -3.52 3.98 -8.18
C LEU A 39 -4.84 4.22 -7.42
N ARG A 40 -5.94 3.73 -8.01
CA ARG A 40 -7.28 3.76 -7.40
C ARG A 40 -7.87 2.35 -7.34
N LEU A 41 -8.32 1.95 -6.16
CA LEU A 41 -9.07 0.71 -5.98
C LEU A 41 -10.50 0.89 -6.55
N SER A 42 -10.95 -0.05 -7.37
CA SER A 42 -12.32 -0.14 -7.86
C SER A 42 -12.83 -1.55 -7.69
N MET A 43 -14.08 -1.71 -7.30
CA MET A 43 -14.75 -3.01 -7.21
C MET A 43 -15.67 -3.16 -8.43
N ALA A 44 -15.69 -4.34 -9.03
CA ALA A 44 -16.59 -4.71 -10.11
C ALA A 44 -17.27 -6.03 -9.75
N ALA A 45 -18.53 -6.18 -10.15
CA ALA A 45 -19.21 -7.48 -10.06
C ALA A 45 -18.55 -8.46 -11.04
N ALA A 46 -18.60 -9.75 -10.70
CA ALA A 46 -18.08 -10.83 -11.54
C ALA A 46 -18.96 -11.08 -12.77
#